data_AF-A0A1G2DAM8-F1
#
_entry.id   AF-A0A1G2DAM8-F1
#
_cell.length_a   1.000
_cell.length_b   1.000
_cell.length_c   1.000
_cell.angle_alpha   90.00
_cell.angle_beta   90.00
_cell.angle_gamma   90.00
#
_symmetry.space_group_name_H-M   'P 1'
#
loop_
_entity.id
_entity.type
_entity.pdbx_description
1 polymer ?
#
loop_
_entity_poly.entity_id
_entity_poly.type
_entity_poly.pdbx_seq_one_letter_code
_entity_poly.pdbx_strand_id
1 'polypeptide(L)'
;MKQLLALLAFLVAFPATGAIGTDEHRELCDRALGKEKRMVPFEDARLRGYAEEFLRKTEMRGRPVLLCVTDRAGAGAWNDVVESKRGAVFVIGVGRRFVQDLGVHLRAVIAHEVGHVVQGDLNHCIRNTGSLERCELDVDRIAIGWVGKAAALAAIRAIIRWGDEESARHPIAYAGSSELRQRLRVLEGTP
;
A
#
# COMPACT_ATOMS: atom_id res chain seq x y z
N MET A 1 -56.27 -8.14 19.10
CA MET A 1 -55.22 -9.19 19.15
C MET A 1 -54.55 -9.27 17.78
N LYS A 2 -53.25 -8.98 17.75
CA LYS A 2 -52.23 -9.42 16.76
C LYS A 2 -52.42 -8.92 15.31
N GLN A 3 -51.84 -7.79 14.92
CA GLN A 3 -50.44 -7.64 14.47
C GLN A 3 -50.05 -8.65 13.38
N LEU A 4 -49.92 -8.14 12.16
CA LEU A 4 -48.97 -8.58 11.12
C LEU A 4 -48.87 -7.43 10.09
N LEU A 5 -48.38 -6.25 10.47
CA LEU A 5 -46.96 -5.88 10.46
C LEU A 5 -46.23 -6.29 9.16
N ALA A 6 -46.30 -5.36 8.20
CA ALA A 6 -45.11 -4.79 7.58
C ALA A 6 -44.10 -5.79 6.98
N LEU A 7 -44.36 -6.23 5.75
CA LEU A 7 -43.28 -6.46 4.78
C LEU A 7 -42.73 -5.10 4.32
N LEU A 8 -42.07 -4.40 5.25
CA LEU A 8 -41.23 -3.25 4.96
C LEU A 8 -39.78 -3.72 5.00
N ALA A 9 -39.16 -3.69 3.83
CA ALA A 9 -37.74 -3.37 3.64
C ALA A 9 -36.76 -4.02 4.64
N PHE A 10 -36.49 -5.31 4.46
CA PHE A 10 -35.16 -5.86 4.75
C PHE A 10 -34.38 -6.04 3.44
N LEU A 11 -34.38 -4.99 2.61
CA LEU A 11 -33.18 -4.67 1.86
C LEU A 11 -32.18 -4.25 2.94
N VAL A 12 -31.36 -5.19 3.37
CA VAL A 12 -30.09 -4.88 4.01
C VAL A 12 -29.38 -4.00 3.00
N ALA A 13 -29.52 -2.69 3.17
CA ALA A 13 -28.61 -1.72 2.62
C ALA A 13 -27.26 -2.08 3.22
N PHE A 14 -26.54 -2.97 2.54
CA PHE A 14 -25.10 -2.84 2.50
C PHE A 14 -24.88 -1.36 2.22
N PRO A 15 -24.14 -0.62 3.06
CA PRO A 15 -23.70 0.70 2.65
C PRO A 15 -23.08 0.45 1.28
N ALA A 16 -23.67 1.03 0.24
CA ALA A 16 -23.04 1.07 -1.04
C ALA A 16 -21.70 1.73 -0.73
N THR A 17 -20.66 0.92 -0.61
CA THR A 17 -19.27 1.34 -0.67
C THR A 17 -19.18 1.96 -2.03
N GLY A 18 -19.55 3.24 -2.07
CA GLY A 18 -20.04 3.83 -3.28
C GLY A 18 -18.88 3.81 -4.24
N ALA A 19 -19.00 3.01 -5.31
CA ALA A 19 -18.01 2.95 -6.37
C ALA A 19 -17.56 4.37 -6.68
N ILE A 20 -16.28 4.65 -6.43
CA ILE A 20 -15.71 5.96 -6.69
C ILE A 20 -15.84 6.16 -8.20
N GLY A 21 -16.37 7.32 -8.61
CA GLY A 21 -16.58 7.60 -10.03
C GLY A 21 -15.24 7.56 -10.80
N THR A 22 -15.27 7.24 -12.09
CA THR A 22 -14.04 7.17 -12.92
C THR A 22 -13.24 8.47 -12.93
N ASP A 23 -13.93 9.62 -12.88
CA ASP A 23 -13.29 10.93 -12.84
C ASP A 23 -12.70 11.24 -11.45
N GLU A 24 -13.39 10.80 -10.40
CA GLU A 24 -12.91 10.90 -9.02
C GLU A 24 -11.69 9.99 -8.78
N HIS A 25 -11.62 8.80 -9.41
CA HIS A 25 -10.42 7.96 -9.37
C HIS A 25 -9.18 8.67 -9.88
N ARG A 26 -9.29 9.37 -11.02
CA ARG A 26 -8.15 10.09 -11.60
C ARG A 26 -7.69 11.21 -10.69
N GLU A 27 -8.64 12.01 -10.19
CA GLU A 27 -8.33 13.09 -9.24
C GLU A 27 -7.63 12.57 -7.98
N LEU A 28 -8.13 11.46 -7.41
CA LEU A 28 -7.52 10.85 -6.22
C LEU A 28 -6.13 10.29 -6.50
N CYS A 29 -5.90 9.67 -7.67
CA CYS A 29 -4.57 9.22 -8.08
C CYS A 29 -3.58 10.39 -8.26
N ASP A 30 -4.03 11.51 -8.81
CA ASP A 30 -3.19 12.71 -8.96
C ASP A 30 -2.90 13.39 -7.60
N ARG A 31 -3.86 13.38 -6.68
CA ARG A 31 -3.73 13.99 -5.34
C ARG A 31 -2.79 13.24 -4.41
N ALA A 32 -2.76 11.91 -4.48
CA ALA A 32 -1.99 11.05 -3.58
C ALA A 32 -0.45 11.27 -3.64
N LEU A 33 0.05 12.08 -4.58
CA LEU A 33 1.50 12.19 -4.81
C LEU A 33 2.04 13.58 -5.10
N GLY A 34 1.22 14.61 -4.98
CA GLY A 34 1.60 15.94 -5.44
C GLY A 34 1.77 15.98 -6.98
N LYS A 35 1.70 17.19 -7.54
CA LYS A 35 1.46 17.50 -8.96
C LYS A 35 2.48 16.97 -9.99
N GLU A 36 3.47 16.16 -9.60
CA GLU A 36 4.62 15.79 -10.42
C GLU A 36 4.61 14.38 -11.00
N LYS A 37 3.62 13.54 -10.68
CA LYS A 37 3.59 12.15 -11.15
C LYS A 37 2.28 11.86 -11.88
N ARG A 38 2.37 11.60 -13.19
CA ARG A 38 1.27 11.08 -14.01
C ARG A 38 0.88 9.70 -13.50
N MET A 39 0.02 9.68 -12.50
CA MET A 39 -0.62 8.49 -11.94
C MET A 39 -1.94 8.31 -12.67
N VAL A 40 -2.24 7.09 -13.09
CA VAL A 40 -3.55 6.78 -13.65
C VAL A 40 -4.17 5.64 -12.86
N PRO A 41 -5.51 5.56 -12.80
CA PRO A 41 -6.19 4.42 -12.21
C PRO A 41 -5.66 3.11 -12.82
N PHE A 42 -5.44 2.13 -11.96
CA PHE A 42 -4.87 0.84 -12.31
C PHE A 42 -5.78 -0.27 -11.82
N GLU A 43 -6.06 -1.25 -12.67
CA GLU A 43 -6.84 -2.42 -12.27
C GLU A 43 -5.93 -3.65 -12.24
N ASP A 44 -5.57 -4.06 -11.02
CA ASP A 44 -4.90 -5.33 -10.74
C ASP A 44 -5.62 -5.98 -9.56
N ALA A 45 -6.47 -6.98 -9.86
CA ALA A 45 -7.29 -7.67 -8.87
C ALA A 45 -6.47 -8.35 -7.77
N ARG A 46 -5.24 -8.76 -8.08
CA ARG A 46 -4.35 -9.42 -7.13
C ARG A 46 -3.78 -8.41 -6.14
N LEU A 47 -3.27 -7.27 -6.60
CA LEU A 47 -2.81 -6.19 -5.73
C LEU A 47 -3.95 -5.63 -4.87
N ARG A 48 -5.12 -5.42 -5.47
CA ARG A 48 -6.33 -4.97 -4.76
C ARG A 48 -6.69 -5.97 -3.66
N GLY A 49 -6.71 -7.27 -3.97
CA GLY A 49 -6.96 -8.32 -3.01
C GLY A 49 -5.97 -8.34 -1.84
N TYR A 50 -4.67 -8.13 -2.09
CA TYR A 50 -3.67 -8.02 -1.02
C TYR A 50 -3.90 -6.79 -0.14
N ALA A 51 -4.17 -5.62 -0.73
CA ALA A 51 -4.42 -4.39 0.02
C ALA A 51 -5.66 -4.53 0.91
N GLU A 52 -6.76 -5.04 0.35
CA GLU A 52 -7.99 -5.32 1.09
C GLU A 52 -7.77 -6.37 2.19
N GLU A 53 -6.92 -7.38 1.94
CA GLU A 53 -6.54 -8.38 2.94
C GLU A 53 -5.92 -7.74 4.19
N PHE A 54 -4.91 -6.89 4.00
CA PHE A 54 -4.19 -6.29 5.12
C PHE A 54 -4.94 -5.12 5.74
N LEU A 55 -5.71 -4.34 4.98
CA LEU A 55 -6.54 -3.26 5.53
C LEU A 55 -7.59 -3.76 6.52
N ARG A 56 -8.07 -4.99 6.38
CA ARG A 56 -8.97 -5.60 7.38
C ARG A 56 -8.33 -5.74 8.77
N LYS A 57 -7.00 -5.63 8.86
CA LYS A 57 -6.22 -5.70 10.10
C LYS A 57 -5.92 -4.31 10.68
N THR A 58 -6.38 -3.23 10.05
CA THR A 58 -6.13 -1.84 10.47
C THR A 58 -7.43 -1.12 10.80
N GLU A 59 -7.34 0.12 11.29
CA GLU A 59 -8.51 0.98 11.51
C GLU A 59 -9.21 1.41 10.22
N MET A 60 -8.53 1.27 9.08
CA MET A 60 -9.05 1.56 7.73
C MET A 60 -9.87 0.39 7.15
N ARG A 61 -10.26 -0.59 7.97
CA ARG A 61 -11.09 -1.73 7.54
C ARG A 61 -12.37 -1.26 6.83
N GLY A 62 -12.68 -1.88 5.69
CA GLY A 62 -13.87 -1.59 4.91
C GLY A 62 -13.83 -0.26 4.13
N ARG A 63 -12.71 0.47 4.16
CA ARG A 63 -12.51 1.64 3.31
C ARG A 63 -12.21 1.21 1.87
N PRO A 64 -12.62 2.01 0.86
CA PRO A 64 -12.28 1.73 -0.53
C PRO A 64 -10.77 1.71 -0.76
N VAL A 65 -10.31 0.80 -1.61
CA VAL A 65 -8.94 0.76 -2.13
C VAL A 65 -8.93 1.28 -3.56
N LEU A 66 -8.05 2.24 -3.83
CA LEU A 66 -7.74 2.71 -5.17
C LEU A 66 -6.30 2.34 -5.51
N LEU A 67 -6.09 1.68 -6.65
CA LEU A 67 -4.75 1.43 -7.17
C LEU A 67 -4.43 2.46 -8.25
N CYS A 68 -3.23 3.01 -8.19
CA CYS A 68 -2.72 3.96 -9.16
C CYS A 68 -1.38 3.46 -9.70
N VAL A 69 -1.13 3.66 -11.00
CA VAL A 69 0.11 3.23 -11.65
C VAL A 69 0.80 4.38 -12.36
N THR A 70 2.13 4.31 -12.43
CA THR A 70 2.94 5.18 -13.27
C THR A 70 3.97 4.38 -14.07
N ASP A 71 4.36 4.94 -15.21
CA ASP A 71 5.46 4.43 -16.03
C ASP A 71 6.80 5.14 -15.74
N ARG A 72 6.85 5.99 -14.70
CA ARG A 72 8.09 6.65 -14.26
C ARG A 72 9.14 5.59 -13.89
N ALA A 73 10.32 5.69 -14.51
CA ALA A 73 11.46 4.84 -14.19
C ALA A 73 11.84 4.95 -12.69
N GLY A 74 12.20 3.81 -12.08
CA GLY A 74 12.56 3.74 -10.66
C GLY A 74 11.40 3.93 -9.68
N ALA A 75 10.14 4.03 -10.12
CA ALA A 75 9.00 4.09 -9.21
C ALA A 75 8.75 2.72 -8.56
N GLY A 76 8.83 2.65 -7.23
CA GLY A 76 8.52 1.46 -6.41
C GLY A 76 7.03 1.36 -6.08
N ALA A 77 6.71 0.97 -4.85
CA ALA A 77 5.37 1.10 -4.27
C ALA A 77 5.37 2.22 -3.21
N TRP A 78 4.19 2.77 -2.93
CA TRP A 78 3.90 3.65 -1.78
C TRP A 78 2.39 3.60 -1.50
N ASN A 79 1.97 4.05 -0.32
CA ASN A 79 0.57 4.30 0.00
C ASN A 79 0.28 5.77 0.34
N ASP A 80 -1.01 6.12 0.31
CA ASP A 80 -1.54 7.34 0.89
C ASP A 80 -2.99 7.13 1.37
N VAL A 81 -3.49 8.02 2.24
CA VAL A 81 -4.89 8.08 2.65
C VAL A 81 -5.45 9.43 2.21
N VAL A 82 -6.35 9.40 1.22
CA VAL A 82 -6.89 10.62 0.61
C VAL A 82 -8.36 10.79 0.95
N GLU A 83 -8.74 11.97 1.41
CA GLU A 83 -10.15 12.32 1.62
C GLU A 83 -10.90 12.49 0.29
N SER A 84 -11.98 11.72 0.14
CA SER A 84 -12.95 11.81 -0.97
C SER A 84 -14.29 12.36 -0.49
N LYS A 85 -15.21 12.62 -1.41
CA LYS A 85 -16.59 13.03 -1.06
C LYS A 85 -17.35 11.95 -0.28
N ARG A 86 -16.86 10.71 -0.30
CA ARG A 86 -17.47 9.53 0.34
C ARG A 86 -16.66 9.05 1.55
N GLY A 87 -15.70 9.87 2.00
CA GLY A 87 -14.79 9.60 3.11
C GLY A 87 -13.40 9.16 2.68
N ALA A 88 -12.56 8.81 3.65
CA ALA A 88 -11.19 8.39 3.43
C ALA A 88 -11.08 7.18 2.48
N VAL A 89 -10.19 7.28 1.50
CA VAL A 89 -9.84 6.24 0.52
C VAL A 89 -8.39 5.87 0.72
N PHE A 90 -8.09 4.57 0.77
CA PHE A 90 -6.72 4.09 0.79
C PHE A 90 -6.20 3.96 -0.64
N VAL A 91 -5.12 4.67 -0.95
CA VAL A 91 -4.50 4.68 -2.27
C VAL A 91 -3.20 3.91 -2.19
N ILE A 92 -3.02 2.94 -3.08
CA ILE A 92 -1.73 2.31 -3.36
C ILE A 92 -1.26 2.80 -4.70
N GLY A 93 -0.07 3.40 -4.74
CA GLY A 93 0.57 3.75 -5.97
C GLY A 93 1.77 2.84 -6.26
N VAL A 94 1.94 2.47 -7.53
CA VAL A 94 2.99 1.55 -7.97
C VAL A 94 3.63 1.98 -9.30
N GLY A 95 4.90 1.66 -9.49
CA GLY A 95 5.51 1.65 -10.82
C GLY A 95 5.10 0.41 -11.62
N ARG A 96 4.74 0.57 -12.90
CA ARG A 96 4.32 -0.56 -13.75
C ARG A 96 5.38 -1.66 -13.83
N ARG A 97 6.63 -1.27 -14.07
CA ARG A 97 7.76 -2.20 -14.16
C ARG A 97 8.06 -2.86 -12.82
N PHE A 98 7.95 -2.12 -11.71
CA PHE A 98 8.07 -2.68 -10.37
C PHE A 98 7.07 -3.82 -10.14
N VAL A 99 5.79 -3.63 -10.53
CA VAL A 99 4.77 -4.70 -10.44
C VAL A 99 5.12 -5.91 -11.31
N GLN A 100 5.59 -5.68 -12.53
CA GLN A 100 5.96 -6.75 -13.46
C GLN A 100 7.14 -7.58 -12.91
N ASP A 101 8.15 -6.92 -12.37
CA ASP A 101 9.41 -7.56 -11.97
C ASP A 101 9.34 -8.24 -10.58
N LEU A 102 8.58 -7.66 -9.63
CA LEU A 102 8.51 -8.20 -8.26
C LEU A 102 7.61 -9.43 -8.15
N GLY A 103 6.66 -9.63 -9.07
CA GLY A 103 5.89 -10.86 -9.22
C GLY A 103 5.29 -11.38 -7.91
N VAL A 104 5.79 -12.52 -7.42
CA VAL A 104 5.31 -13.20 -6.20
C VAL A 104 5.58 -12.42 -4.91
N HIS A 105 6.53 -11.49 -4.93
CA HIS A 105 6.94 -10.72 -3.75
C HIS A 105 5.97 -9.58 -3.42
N LEU A 106 5.09 -9.20 -4.36
CA LEU A 106 4.20 -8.05 -4.22
C LEU A 106 3.27 -8.15 -3.01
N ARG A 107 2.85 -9.35 -2.59
CA ARG A 107 2.01 -9.48 -1.39
C ARG A 107 2.71 -8.94 -0.15
N ALA A 108 4.00 -9.20 0.01
CA ALA A 108 4.78 -8.68 1.14
C ALA A 108 5.04 -7.17 1.01
N VAL A 109 5.21 -6.66 -0.21
CA VAL A 109 5.32 -5.21 -0.45
C VAL A 109 4.04 -4.50 -0.03
N ILE A 110 2.87 -4.99 -0.47
CA ILE A 110 1.59 -4.40 -0.07
C ILE A 110 1.35 -4.52 1.43
N ALA A 111 1.80 -5.61 2.07
CA ALA A 111 1.76 -5.72 3.54
C ALA A 111 2.57 -4.61 4.23
N HIS A 112 3.76 -4.28 3.70
CA HIS A 112 4.58 -3.17 4.18
C HIS A 112 3.86 -1.82 4.00
N GLU A 113 3.35 -1.54 2.80
CA GLU A 113 2.63 -0.29 2.52
C GLU A 113 1.40 -0.10 3.41
N VAL A 114 0.62 -1.17 3.65
CA VAL A 114 -0.51 -1.10 4.58
C VAL A 114 -0.04 -0.99 6.04
N GLY A 115 1.14 -1.49 6.37
CA GLY A 115 1.75 -1.36 7.69
C GLY A 115 1.98 0.09 8.12
N HIS A 116 2.25 1.01 7.18
CA HIS A 116 2.33 2.45 7.49
C HIS A 116 1.03 3.03 8.06
N VAL A 117 -0.13 2.46 7.70
CA VAL A 117 -1.43 2.87 8.26
C VAL A 117 -1.51 2.55 9.76
N VAL A 118 -0.96 1.42 10.18
CA VAL A 118 -0.94 1.03 11.61
C VAL A 118 -0.10 1.99 12.45
N GLN A 119 0.90 2.62 11.83
CA GLN A 119 1.78 3.59 12.48
C GLN A 119 1.28 5.04 12.39
N GLY A 120 0.05 5.28 11.89
CA GLY A 120 -0.57 6.60 11.85
C GLY A 120 -0.07 7.51 10.73
N ASP A 121 0.43 6.96 9.62
CA ASP A 121 1.15 7.62 8.51
C ASP A 121 2.67 7.75 8.70
N LEU A 122 3.41 7.92 7.59
CA LEU A 122 4.87 7.98 7.59
C LEU A 122 5.42 9.12 8.47
N ASN A 123 4.82 10.30 8.42
CA ASN A 123 5.29 11.45 9.18
C ASN A 123 5.02 11.28 10.68
N HIS A 124 3.87 10.72 11.05
CA HIS A 124 3.54 10.36 12.42
C HIS A 124 4.50 9.29 12.95
N CYS A 125 4.75 8.26 12.16
CA CYS A 125 5.67 7.19 12.47
C CYS A 125 7.11 7.69 12.67
N ILE A 126 7.61 8.58 11.80
CA ILE A 126 8.92 9.24 11.97
C ILE A 126 8.97 10.05 13.26
N ARG A 127 7.92 10.84 13.55
CA ARG A 127 7.84 11.64 14.79
C ARG A 127 7.88 10.77 16.05
N ASN A 128 7.20 9.62 16.04
CA ASN A 128 7.11 8.73 17.19
C ASN A 128 8.39 7.91 17.41
N THR A 129 8.99 7.40 16.34
CA THR A 129 10.18 6.53 16.41
C THR A 129 11.50 7.31 16.47
N GLY A 130 11.46 8.58 16.06
CA GLY A 130 12.60 9.49 15.99
C GLY A 130 13.44 9.37 14.72
N SER A 131 13.13 8.45 13.80
CA SER A 131 13.81 8.35 12.50
C SER A 131 12.99 7.58 11.46
N LEU A 132 13.25 7.89 10.17
CA LEU A 132 12.70 7.11 9.05
C LEU A 132 13.08 5.63 9.16
N GLU A 133 14.35 5.33 9.41
CA GLU A 133 14.85 3.96 9.50
C GLU A 133 14.10 3.12 10.55
N ARG A 134 13.82 3.69 11.74
CA ARG A 134 13.10 2.96 12.79
C ARG A 134 11.63 2.77 12.43
N CYS A 135 11.01 3.79 11.85
CA CYS A 135 9.66 3.69 11.31
C CYS A 135 9.55 2.53 10.31
N GLU A 136 10.42 2.51 9.32
CA GLU A 136 10.47 1.49 8.28
C GLU A 136 10.74 0.08 8.83
N LEU A 137 11.62 -0.05 9.84
CA LEU A 137 11.85 -1.30 10.57
C LEU A 137 10.61 -1.80 11.31
N ASP A 138 9.85 -0.90 11.96
CA ASP A 138 8.62 -1.28 12.67
C ASP A 138 7.51 -1.69 11.70
N VAL A 139 7.43 -1.03 10.55
CA VAL A 139 6.52 -1.41 9.45
C VAL A 139 6.92 -2.76 8.87
N ASP A 140 8.21 -3.04 8.68
CA ASP A 140 8.69 -4.36 8.26
C ASP A 140 8.30 -5.45 9.26
N ARG A 141 8.40 -5.19 10.56
CA ARG A 141 7.98 -6.15 11.61
C ARG A 141 6.49 -6.43 11.55
N ILE A 142 5.67 -5.41 11.28
CA ILE A 142 4.22 -5.59 11.06
C ILE A 142 3.98 -6.48 9.83
N ALA A 143 4.64 -6.19 8.71
CA ALA A 143 4.52 -6.98 7.49
C ALA A 143 4.95 -8.43 7.72
N ILE A 144 6.06 -8.66 8.41
CA ILE A 144 6.53 -9.98 8.85
C ILE A 144 5.45 -10.72 9.63
N GLY A 145 4.77 -10.05 10.57
CA GLY A 145 3.67 -10.63 11.34
C GLY A 145 2.47 -11.05 10.49
N TRP A 146 2.29 -10.46 9.30
CA TRP A 146 1.17 -10.77 8.41
C TRP A 146 1.51 -11.78 7.31
N VAL A 147 2.71 -11.73 6.75
CA VAL A 147 3.11 -12.57 5.61
C VAL A 147 4.10 -13.68 5.97
N GLY A 148 4.64 -13.65 7.18
CA GLY A 148 5.72 -14.51 7.63
C GLY A 148 7.10 -13.96 7.24
N LYS A 149 8.06 -14.15 8.15
CA LYS A 149 9.42 -13.60 8.03
C LYS A 149 10.11 -13.97 6.72
N ALA A 150 10.05 -15.25 6.33
CA ALA A 150 10.69 -15.72 5.10
C ALA A 150 10.18 -14.97 3.85
N ALA A 151 8.87 -14.74 3.75
CA ALA A 151 8.27 -14.04 2.62
C ALA A 151 8.64 -12.54 2.60
N ALA A 152 8.62 -11.89 3.77
CA ALA A 152 9.01 -10.48 3.90
C ALA A 152 10.49 -10.27 3.54
N LEU A 153 11.40 -11.06 4.11
CA LEU A 153 12.83 -10.96 3.78
C LEU A 153 13.11 -11.25 2.30
N ALA A 154 12.43 -12.24 1.72
CA ALA A 154 12.55 -12.53 0.28
C ALA A 154 12.11 -11.33 -0.58
N ALA A 155 11.06 -10.62 -0.18
CA ALA A 155 10.61 -9.42 -0.87
C ALA A 155 11.59 -8.25 -0.74
N ILE A 156 12.15 -7.99 0.45
CA ILE A 156 13.18 -6.96 0.63
C ILE A 156 14.39 -7.24 -0.28
N ARG A 157 14.87 -8.49 -0.33
CA ARG A 157 15.94 -8.89 -1.26
C ARG A 157 15.57 -8.66 -2.72
N ALA A 158 14.32 -8.93 -3.10
CA ALA A 158 13.85 -8.73 -4.46
C ALA A 158 13.80 -7.24 -4.83
N ILE A 159 13.35 -6.38 -3.92
CA ILE A 159 13.35 -4.92 -4.11
C ILE A 159 14.78 -4.40 -4.27
N ILE A 160 15.72 -4.87 -3.43
CA ILE A 160 17.14 -4.48 -3.55
C ILE A 160 17.69 -4.85 -4.93
N ARG A 161 17.49 -6.09 -5.39
CA ARG A 161 17.93 -6.53 -6.72
C ARG A 161 17.30 -5.69 -7.83
N TRP A 162 16.00 -5.46 -7.75
CA TRP A 162 15.28 -4.64 -8.70
C TRP A 162 15.82 -3.20 -8.73
N GLY A 163 16.07 -2.59 -7.57
CA GLY A 163 16.61 -1.24 -7.47
C GLY A 163 18.03 -1.13 -8.02
N ASP A 164 18.87 -2.14 -7.82
CA ASP A 164 20.21 -2.21 -8.41
C ASP A 164 20.14 -2.31 -9.95
N GLU A 165 19.26 -3.17 -10.48
CA GLU A 165 19.04 -3.30 -11.93
C GLU A 165 18.47 -2.02 -12.55
N GLU A 166 17.52 -1.37 -11.87
CA GLU A 166 16.96 -0.10 -12.32
C GLU A 166 17.98 1.03 -12.31
N SER A 167 18.81 1.10 -11.28
CA SER A 167 19.90 2.10 -11.18
C SER A 167 20.97 1.89 -12.27
N ALA A 168 21.18 0.64 -12.70
CA ALA A 168 22.06 0.32 -13.81
C ALA A 168 21.47 0.71 -15.17
N ARG A 169 20.15 0.55 -15.36
CA ARG A 169 19.44 0.91 -16.61
C ARG A 169 19.19 2.40 -16.74
N HIS A 170 18.89 3.04 -15.62
CA HIS A 170 18.59 4.46 -15.52
C HIS A 170 19.46 5.01 -14.38
N PRO A 171 20.38 5.98 -14.61
CA PRO A 171 21.26 6.52 -13.58
C PRO A 171 20.49 7.45 -12.61
N ILE A 172 19.42 6.92 -12.05
CA ILE A 172 18.60 7.49 -11.00
C ILE A 172 19.09 6.78 -9.75
N ALA A 173 19.59 7.53 -8.77
CA ALA A 173 19.84 6.95 -7.47
C ALA A 173 18.50 6.46 -6.90
N TYR A 174 18.29 5.14 -6.83
CA TYR A 174 17.22 4.60 -6.00
C TYR A 174 17.60 4.89 -4.54
N ALA A 175 17.09 6.01 -4.01
CA ALA A 175 17.50 6.63 -2.76
C ALA A 175 17.30 5.75 -1.51
N GLY A 176 16.69 4.56 -1.63
CA GLY A 176 16.43 3.62 -0.54
C GLY A 176 17.28 2.34 -0.51
N SER A 177 18.21 2.09 -1.46
CA SER A 177 18.91 0.78 -1.52
C SER A 177 19.80 0.51 -0.29
N SER A 178 20.52 1.52 0.22
CA SER A 178 21.35 1.37 1.42
C SER A 178 20.51 1.11 2.68
N GLU A 179 19.38 1.80 2.80
CA GLU A 179 18.42 1.72 3.91
C GLU A 179 17.73 0.35 3.93
N LEU A 180 17.24 -0.15 2.79
CA LEU A 180 16.69 -1.50 2.66
C LEU A 180 17.70 -2.59 3.03
N ARG A 181 18.97 -2.43 2.63
CA ARG A 181 20.04 -3.38 2.99
C ARG A 181 20.32 -3.38 4.49
N GLN A 182 20.22 -2.22 5.14
CA GLN A 182 20.38 -2.11 6.59
C GLN A 182 19.23 -2.78 7.33
N ARG A 183 17.99 -2.49 6.94
CA ARG A 183 16.78 -3.18 7.44
C ARG A 183 16.88 -4.68 7.31
N LEU A 184 17.26 -5.16 6.13
CA LEU A 184 17.44 -6.59 5.86
C LEU A 184 18.39 -7.25 6.86
N ARG A 185 19.56 -6.65 7.12
CA ARG A 185 20.55 -7.18 8.09
C ARG A 185 19.97 -7.27 9.51
N VAL A 186 19.23 -6.24 9.94
CA VAL A 186 18.61 -6.21 11.28
C VAL A 186 17.55 -7.30 11.42
N LEU A 187 16.69 -7.46 10.43
CA LEU A 187 15.58 -8.41 10.45
C LEU A 187 16.04 -9.87 10.31
N GLU A 188 17.14 -10.12 9.60
CA GLU A 188 17.79 -11.44 9.55
C GLU A 188 18.31 -11.89 10.92
N GLY A 189 18.86 -10.95 11.71
CA GLY A 189 19.44 -11.22 13.03
C GLY A 189 18.43 -11.29 14.19
N THR A 190 17.16 -10.93 13.95
CA THR A 190 16.09 -11.00 14.97
C THR A 190 15.36 -12.34 14.81
N PRO A 191 15.08 -13.14 15.86
CA PRO A 191 14.36 -14.42 15.75
C PRO A 191 13.03 -14.33 15.00
#